data_AF-A0A2E1CY44-F1
#
_entry.id   AF-A0A2E1CY44-F1
#
_cell.length_a   1.000
_cell.length_b   1.000
_cell.length_c   1.000
_cell.angle_alpha   90.00
_cell.angle_beta   90.00
_cell.angle_gamma   90.00
#
_symmetry.space_group_name_H-M   'P 1'
#
loop_
_entity.id
_entity.type
_entity.pdbx_description
1 polymer ?
#
loop_
_entity_poly.entity_id
_entity_poly.type
_entity_poly.pdbx_seq_one_letter_code
_entity_poly.pdbx_strand_id
1 'polypeptide(L)'
;MYTEFYSLTGRPFQLTPDPRFYFDSSTHKKAMAYLTYGLSQEEGFIIITGDIGSGKTTLVGHLFDELDKEQYVAAKVVTTQLGADDVLRMVAASFGLKTEGADKATILQNIEQFLQMNAKKGKRVVLIIDEVQNLHTAALEELRMLSNFQQGDRALLQSFLLGQPEFRDKWAHDPELEQLRQRVIATHHLQPMTLPETKEYIEHRLSLVGWKDDPLFTEDAYEEIFKFTDGVPRRLNTLCSRLLLFGAIEELHEINGAAVKDVVIDLEKDNAAAASSEMKNAPEAEVTRIRRENGQSAEKTPVLDSESLEDLKARLQLLEQYVKVHDDTIKNALDIASDWLKQNSSEKS
;
A
#
# COMPACT_ATOMS: atom_id res chain seq x y z
N MET A 1 -2.51 24.23 20.32
CA MET A 1 -1.97 25.23 19.38
C MET A 1 -2.94 25.49 18.24
N TYR A 2 -2.90 24.84 17.07
CA TYR A 2 -3.85 25.20 15.99
C TYR A 2 -5.33 24.92 16.32
N THR A 3 -5.60 23.85 17.09
CA THR A 3 -6.99 23.52 17.49
C THR A 3 -7.58 24.59 18.41
N GLU A 4 -6.76 25.23 19.23
CA GLU A 4 -7.23 26.33 20.10
C GLU A 4 -7.39 27.62 19.29
N PHE A 5 -6.42 27.92 18.41
CA PHE A 5 -6.45 29.09 17.54
C PHE A 5 -7.72 29.13 16.66
N TYR A 6 -8.03 28.02 15.99
CA TYR A 6 -9.22 27.89 15.14
C TYR A 6 -10.47 27.37 15.88
N SER A 7 -10.43 27.29 17.22
CA SER A 7 -11.56 26.81 18.03
C SER A 7 -12.10 25.41 17.65
N LEU A 8 -11.23 24.51 17.18
CA LEU A 8 -11.57 23.14 16.83
C LEU A 8 -11.58 22.23 18.06
N THR A 9 -12.52 21.30 18.11
CA THR A 9 -12.69 20.35 19.23
C THR A 9 -11.77 19.12 19.14
N GLY A 10 -11.07 18.96 18.02
CA GLY A 10 -10.21 17.81 17.75
C GLY A 10 -9.22 18.06 16.62
N ARG A 11 -8.42 17.04 16.31
CA ARG A 11 -7.42 17.09 15.24
C ARG A 11 -8.00 16.43 13.98
N PRO A 12 -8.38 17.19 12.94
CA PRO A 12 -9.12 16.65 11.80
C PRO A 12 -8.28 15.75 10.89
N PHE A 13 -6.97 15.98 10.82
CA PHE A 13 -6.09 15.37 9.81
C PHE A 13 -5.08 14.36 10.39
N GLN A 14 -5.49 13.61 11.41
CA GLN A 14 -4.63 12.56 11.98
C GLN A 14 -4.34 11.45 10.96
N LEU A 15 -3.13 10.90 11.02
CA LEU A 15 -2.69 9.76 10.21
C LEU A 15 -3.19 8.43 10.76
N THR A 16 -3.45 8.36 12.06
CA THR A 16 -4.07 7.20 12.68
C THR A 16 -5.50 7.07 12.15
N PRO A 17 -5.90 5.90 11.61
CA PRO A 17 -7.26 5.68 11.17
C PRO A 17 -8.24 5.89 12.33
N ASP A 18 -9.23 6.76 12.14
CA ASP A 18 -10.33 7.00 13.06
C ASP A 18 -11.64 6.88 12.27
N PRO A 19 -12.50 5.89 12.56
CA PRO A 19 -13.75 5.65 11.81
C PRO A 19 -14.67 6.86 11.75
N ARG A 20 -14.62 7.76 12.74
CA ARG A 20 -15.46 8.98 12.78
C ARG A 20 -15.21 9.89 11.59
N PHE A 21 -14.01 9.84 11.02
CA PHE A 21 -13.59 10.66 9.89
C PHE A 21 -13.67 9.93 8.54
N TYR A 22 -14.42 8.84 8.47
CA TYR A 22 -14.67 8.14 7.22
C TYR A 22 -15.44 9.05 6.26
N PHE A 23 -14.86 9.30 5.09
CA PHE A 23 -15.46 10.11 4.03
C PHE A 23 -15.88 9.21 2.87
N ASP A 24 -17.17 9.23 2.56
CA ASP A 24 -17.78 8.36 1.57
C ASP A 24 -17.66 8.95 0.15
N SER A 25 -16.43 9.01 -0.36
CA SER A 25 -16.15 9.50 -1.71
C SER A 25 -16.86 8.65 -2.77
N SER A 26 -17.03 9.18 -3.99
CA SER A 26 -17.72 8.45 -5.06
C SER A 26 -17.01 7.13 -5.42
N THR A 27 -15.68 7.12 -5.32
CA THR A 27 -14.84 5.92 -5.48
C THR A 27 -15.01 4.96 -4.29
N HIS A 28 -15.06 5.45 -3.05
CA HIS A 28 -15.29 4.63 -1.86
C HIS A 28 -16.68 3.99 -1.87
N LYS A 29 -17.73 4.71 -2.29
CA LYS A 29 -19.09 4.16 -2.47
C LYS A 29 -19.11 2.99 -3.44
N LYS A 30 -18.45 3.14 -4.59
CA LYS A 30 -18.32 2.05 -5.58
C LYS A 30 -17.58 0.87 -4.97
N ALA A 31 -16.44 1.11 -4.32
CA ALA A 31 -15.67 0.07 -3.67
C ALA A 31 -16.51 -0.67 -2.61
N MET A 32 -17.24 0.05 -1.75
CA MET A 32 -18.12 -0.51 -0.73
C MET A 32 -19.26 -1.35 -1.33
N ALA A 33 -19.85 -0.92 -2.44
CA ALA A 33 -20.85 -1.71 -3.16
C ALA A 33 -20.27 -3.03 -3.69
N TYR A 34 -19.05 -2.99 -4.27
CA TYR A 34 -18.36 -4.21 -4.70
C TYR A 34 -18.03 -5.14 -3.53
N LEU A 35 -17.60 -4.59 -2.38
CA LEU A 35 -17.30 -5.38 -1.19
C LEU A 35 -18.55 -6.02 -0.59
N THR A 36 -19.65 -5.27 -0.50
CA THR A 36 -20.92 -5.77 0.01
C THR A 36 -21.48 -6.86 -0.90
N TYR A 37 -21.40 -6.65 -2.22
CA TYR A 37 -21.76 -7.66 -3.21
C TYR A 37 -20.89 -8.91 -3.05
N GLY A 38 -19.57 -8.76 -2.98
CA GLY A 38 -18.65 -9.88 -2.78
C GLY A 38 -18.95 -10.65 -1.49
N LEU A 39 -19.16 -9.95 -0.38
CA LEU A 39 -19.50 -10.56 0.91
C LEU A 39 -20.81 -11.37 0.86
N SER A 40 -21.78 -10.93 0.03
CA SER A 40 -23.03 -11.66 -0.20
C SER A 40 -22.86 -12.96 -1.00
N GLN A 41 -21.73 -13.13 -1.71
CA GLN A 41 -21.45 -14.37 -2.45
C GLN A 41 -20.97 -15.52 -1.55
N GLU A 42 -20.59 -15.24 -0.30
CA GLU A 42 -20.24 -16.23 0.73
C GLU A 42 -19.03 -17.13 0.43
N GLU A 43 -18.35 -16.95 -0.70
CA GLU A 43 -17.19 -17.75 -1.09
C GLU A 43 -16.08 -16.89 -1.73
N GLY A 44 -14.95 -17.54 -2.03
CA GLY A 44 -13.89 -16.99 -2.86
C GLY A 44 -13.10 -15.81 -2.27
N PHE A 45 -12.37 -15.14 -3.16
CA PHE A 45 -11.50 -14.01 -2.84
C PHE A 45 -12.06 -12.70 -3.37
N ILE A 46 -11.91 -11.65 -2.58
CA ILE A 46 -12.17 -10.27 -2.98
C ILE A 46 -10.87 -9.49 -2.89
N ILE A 47 -10.44 -8.88 -3.99
CA ILE A 47 -9.17 -8.15 -4.05
C ILE A 47 -9.45 -6.65 -4.08
N ILE A 48 -8.84 -5.91 -3.16
CA ILE A 48 -8.78 -4.45 -3.20
C ILE A 48 -7.33 -4.02 -3.40
N THR A 49 -7.08 -3.28 -4.46
CA THR A 49 -5.79 -2.65 -4.70
C THR A 49 -5.90 -1.14 -4.66
N GLY A 50 -4.77 -0.44 -4.54
CA GLY A 50 -4.72 1.02 -4.53
C GLY A 50 -3.42 1.51 -3.94
N ASP A 51 -3.11 2.77 -4.17
CA ASP A 51 -1.82 3.34 -3.76
C ASP A 51 -1.62 3.35 -2.23
N ILE A 52 -0.38 3.59 -1.81
CA ILE A 52 -0.04 3.73 -0.40
C ILE A 52 -0.84 4.90 0.20
N GLY A 53 -1.61 4.62 1.25
CA GLY A 53 -2.43 5.64 1.90
C GLY A 53 -3.71 6.02 1.16
N SER A 54 -4.16 5.21 0.18
CA SER A 54 -5.45 5.40 -0.51
C SER A 54 -6.68 5.13 0.36
N GLY A 55 -6.52 4.51 1.54
CA GLY A 55 -7.62 4.24 2.46
C GLY A 55 -8.17 2.81 2.45
N LYS A 56 -7.53 1.86 1.75
CA LYS A 56 -7.93 0.43 1.70
C LYS A 56 -8.28 -0.16 3.06
N THR A 57 -7.38 -0.01 4.03
CA THR A 57 -7.57 -0.52 5.39
C THR A 57 -8.75 0.15 6.10
N THR A 58 -8.95 1.45 5.89
CA THR A 58 -10.07 2.21 6.47
C THR A 58 -11.40 1.77 5.87
N LEU A 59 -11.46 1.58 4.54
CA LEU A 59 -12.64 1.11 3.83
C LEU A 59 -13.08 -0.27 4.34
N VAL A 60 -12.14 -1.20 4.49
CA VAL A 60 -12.44 -2.54 5.01
C VAL A 60 -12.75 -2.50 6.50
N GLY A 61 -12.02 -1.71 7.30
CA GLY A 61 -12.37 -1.51 8.71
C GLY A 61 -13.81 -1.04 8.89
N HIS A 62 -14.23 -0.05 8.10
CA HIS A 62 -15.61 0.46 8.10
C HIS A 62 -16.64 -0.61 7.74
N LEU A 63 -16.42 -1.38 6.66
CA LEU A 63 -17.31 -2.48 6.28
C LEU A 63 -17.53 -3.44 7.45
N PHE A 64 -16.45 -3.81 8.15
CA PHE A 64 -16.50 -4.79 9.23
C PHE A 64 -17.09 -4.24 10.52
N ASP A 65 -16.98 -2.93 10.77
CA ASP A 65 -17.67 -2.26 11.87
C ASP A 65 -19.20 -2.26 11.65
N GLU A 66 -19.66 -2.29 10.40
CA GLU A 66 -21.07 -2.42 10.03
C GLU A 66 -21.59 -3.87 10.05
N LEU A 67 -20.70 -4.88 10.08
CA LEU A 67 -21.11 -6.29 10.10
C LEU A 67 -21.69 -6.70 11.45
N ASP A 68 -22.77 -7.48 11.38
CA ASP A 68 -23.37 -8.10 12.55
C ASP A 68 -22.42 -9.15 13.16
N LYS A 69 -21.89 -8.85 14.35
CA LYS A 69 -20.96 -9.72 15.10
C LYS A 69 -21.60 -11.04 15.52
N GLU A 70 -22.92 -11.16 15.48
CA GLU A 70 -23.60 -12.44 15.66
C GLU A 70 -23.57 -13.31 14.42
N GLN A 71 -23.43 -12.71 13.23
CA GLN A 71 -23.40 -13.42 11.95
C GLN A 71 -21.98 -13.61 11.42
N TYR A 72 -21.03 -12.76 11.79
CA TYR A 72 -19.68 -12.77 11.24
C TYR A 72 -18.59 -12.94 12.31
N VAL A 73 -17.58 -13.74 11.98
CA VAL A 73 -16.32 -13.84 12.72
C VAL A 73 -15.20 -13.39 11.79
N ALA A 74 -14.63 -12.24 12.10
CA ALA A 74 -13.61 -11.61 11.28
C ALA A 74 -12.24 -11.69 11.95
N ALA A 75 -11.20 -11.93 11.14
CA ALA A 75 -9.81 -11.75 11.57
C ALA A 75 -9.05 -10.94 10.53
N LYS A 76 -8.11 -10.12 11.02
CA LYS A 76 -7.21 -9.34 10.17
C LYS A 76 -5.77 -9.80 10.39
N VAL A 77 -5.09 -10.08 9.29
CA VAL A 77 -3.67 -10.34 9.23
C VAL A 77 -3.02 -9.20 8.46
N VAL A 78 -2.02 -8.55 9.08
CA VAL A 78 -1.18 -7.56 8.40
C VAL A 78 0.15 -8.22 8.12
N THR A 79 0.49 -8.37 6.84
CA THR A 79 1.68 -9.14 6.43
C THR A 79 2.92 -8.25 6.33
N THR A 80 3.96 -8.61 7.09
CA THR A 80 5.35 -8.19 6.84
C THR A 80 6.02 -9.25 5.96
N GLN A 81 7.18 -8.96 5.34
CA GLN A 81 7.93 -9.96 4.55
C GLN A 81 8.19 -11.22 5.41
N LEU A 82 7.51 -12.33 5.10
CA LEU A 82 7.47 -13.55 5.91
C LEU A 82 7.46 -14.78 5.01
N GLY A 83 7.94 -15.91 5.54
CA GLY A 83 7.93 -17.20 4.84
C GLY A 83 6.52 -17.80 4.72
N ALA A 84 6.35 -18.80 3.85
CA ALA A 84 5.03 -19.40 3.61
C ALA A 84 4.42 -20.10 4.85
N ASP A 85 5.24 -20.78 5.65
CA ASP A 85 4.80 -21.45 6.89
C ASP A 85 4.32 -20.46 7.97
N ASP A 86 4.72 -19.19 7.86
CA ASP A 86 4.31 -18.14 8.79
C ASP A 86 2.85 -17.72 8.54
N VAL A 87 2.36 -17.79 7.30
CA VAL A 87 0.99 -17.33 6.97
C VAL A 87 -0.08 -18.17 7.67
N LEU A 88 0.04 -19.51 7.65
CA LEU A 88 -0.92 -20.37 8.36
C LEU A 88 -0.91 -20.10 9.87
N ARG A 89 0.27 -19.87 10.45
CA ARG A 89 0.41 -19.52 11.87
C ARG A 89 -0.21 -18.17 12.18
N MET A 90 -0.01 -17.17 11.33
CA MET A 90 -0.63 -15.85 11.49
C MET A 90 -2.15 -15.92 11.38
N VAL A 91 -2.67 -16.65 10.39
CA VAL A 91 -4.11 -16.85 10.23
C VAL A 91 -4.69 -17.52 11.48
N ALA A 92 -4.11 -18.63 11.92
CA ALA A 92 -4.53 -19.31 13.16
C ALA A 92 -4.47 -18.38 14.38
N ALA A 93 -3.37 -17.65 14.57
CA ALA A 93 -3.20 -16.71 15.68
C ALA A 93 -4.22 -15.56 15.65
N SER A 94 -4.54 -15.03 14.46
CA SER A 94 -5.53 -13.95 14.30
C SER A 94 -6.96 -14.38 14.63
N PHE A 95 -7.27 -15.68 14.51
CA PHE A 95 -8.51 -16.29 15.02
C PHE A 95 -8.42 -16.71 16.49
N GLY A 96 -7.30 -16.46 17.17
CA GLY A 96 -7.10 -16.83 18.58
C GLY A 96 -6.75 -18.30 18.82
N LEU A 97 -6.32 -19.03 17.78
CA LEU A 97 -5.90 -20.42 17.88
C LEU A 97 -4.43 -20.52 18.33
N LYS A 98 -4.12 -21.56 19.12
CA LYS A 98 -2.75 -21.83 19.57
C LYS A 98 -1.92 -22.43 18.44
N THR A 99 -0.70 -21.91 18.26
CA THR A 99 0.23 -22.32 17.18
C THR A 99 1.62 -22.75 17.69
N GLU A 100 1.95 -22.46 18.95
CA GLU A 100 3.26 -22.77 19.54
C GLU A 100 3.51 -24.29 19.57
N GLY A 101 4.67 -24.71 19.04
CA GLY A 101 5.06 -26.12 18.97
C GLY A 101 4.23 -27.00 18.03
N ALA A 102 3.19 -26.45 17.39
CA ALA A 102 2.35 -27.18 16.45
C ALA A 102 3.04 -27.30 15.09
N ASP A 103 2.95 -28.49 14.49
CA ASP A 103 3.32 -28.69 13.09
C ASP A 103 2.23 -28.14 12.14
N LYS A 104 2.54 -28.10 10.84
CA LYS A 104 1.63 -27.57 9.82
C LYS A 104 0.29 -28.30 9.78
N ALA A 105 0.31 -29.63 9.89
CA ALA A 105 -0.90 -30.46 9.84
C ALA A 105 -1.83 -30.14 11.02
N THR A 106 -1.28 -29.99 12.23
CA THR A 106 -2.03 -29.61 13.42
C THR A 106 -2.66 -28.22 13.27
N ILE A 107 -1.92 -27.26 12.70
CA ILE A 107 -2.45 -25.90 12.47
C ILE A 107 -3.62 -25.92 11.49
N LEU A 108 -3.48 -26.62 10.36
CA LEU A 108 -4.54 -26.76 9.37
C LEU A 108 -5.78 -27.42 9.97
N GLN A 109 -5.61 -28.49 10.74
CA GLN A 109 -6.70 -29.17 11.42
C GLN A 109 -7.41 -28.24 12.43
N ASN A 110 -6.65 -27.44 13.19
CA ASN A 110 -7.21 -26.48 14.13
C ASN A 110 -8.02 -25.38 13.41
N ILE A 111 -7.51 -24.86 12.29
CA ILE A 111 -8.24 -23.90 11.46
C ILE A 111 -9.52 -24.53 10.93
N GLU A 112 -9.45 -25.72 10.33
CA GLU A 112 -10.62 -26.41 9.77
C GLU A 112 -11.70 -26.65 10.84
N GLN A 113 -11.32 -27.14 12.02
CA GLN A 113 -12.25 -27.33 13.14
C GLN A 113 -12.90 -26.03 13.59
N PHE A 114 -12.13 -24.95 13.66
CA PHE A 114 -12.63 -23.61 13.98
C PHE A 114 -13.66 -23.15 12.96
N LEU A 115 -13.36 -23.28 11.66
CA LEU A 115 -14.26 -22.90 10.57
C LEU A 115 -15.57 -23.70 10.60
N GLN A 116 -15.49 -25.03 10.74
CA GLN A 116 -16.66 -25.91 10.85
C GLN A 116 -17.51 -25.60 12.09
N MET A 117 -16.88 -25.28 13.23
CA MET A 117 -17.61 -24.93 14.46
C MET A 117 -18.40 -23.63 14.29
N ASN A 118 -17.83 -22.61 13.64
CA ASN A 118 -18.52 -21.36 13.39
C ASN A 118 -19.65 -21.53 12.37
N ALA A 119 -19.45 -22.33 11.32
CA ALA A 119 -20.50 -22.66 10.35
C ALA A 119 -21.68 -23.39 11.01
N LYS A 120 -21.43 -24.33 11.94
CA LYS A 120 -22.50 -24.98 12.73
C LYS A 120 -23.29 -24.01 13.61
N LYS A 121 -22.68 -22.90 14.02
CA LYS A 121 -23.34 -21.81 14.76
C LYS A 121 -24.06 -20.83 13.84
N GLY A 122 -24.04 -21.05 12.52
CA GLY A 122 -24.58 -20.12 11.52
C GLY A 122 -23.71 -18.88 11.29
N LYS A 123 -22.48 -18.85 11.82
CA LYS A 123 -21.55 -17.73 11.65
C LYS A 123 -20.68 -17.92 10.42
N ARG A 124 -20.46 -16.83 9.68
CA ARG A 124 -19.56 -16.75 8.52
C ARG A 124 -18.18 -16.32 8.98
N VAL A 125 -17.14 -16.98 8.48
CA VAL A 125 -15.76 -16.61 8.80
C VAL A 125 -15.16 -15.82 7.66
N VAL A 126 -14.60 -14.66 8.00
CA VAL A 126 -14.00 -13.74 7.04
C VAL A 126 -12.56 -13.44 7.45
N LEU A 127 -11.63 -13.57 6.51
CA LEU A 127 -10.23 -13.28 6.72
C LEU A 127 -9.81 -12.08 5.88
N ILE A 128 -9.22 -11.07 6.50
CA ILE A 128 -8.64 -9.92 5.82
C ILE A 128 -7.12 -10.09 5.85
N ILE A 129 -6.49 -10.01 4.69
CA ILE A 129 -5.04 -9.99 4.56
C ILE A 129 -4.65 -8.63 3.98
N ASP A 130 -3.93 -7.84 4.76
CA ASP A 130 -3.46 -6.51 4.41
C ASP A 130 -1.97 -6.53 4.04
N GLU A 131 -1.58 -5.68 3.09
CA GLU A 131 -0.25 -5.64 2.48
C GLU A 131 0.16 -6.93 1.72
N VAL A 132 -0.77 -7.53 0.96
CA VAL A 132 -0.56 -8.83 0.28
C VAL A 132 0.58 -8.85 -0.75
N GLN A 133 1.07 -7.69 -1.22
CA GLN A 133 2.25 -7.63 -2.08
C GLN A 133 3.53 -8.15 -1.37
N ASN A 134 3.53 -8.20 -0.03
CA ASN A 134 4.62 -8.76 0.75
C ASN A 134 4.61 -10.30 0.81
N LEU A 135 3.55 -10.94 0.29
CA LEU A 135 3.43 -12.39 0.29
C LEU A 135 4.16 -13.03 -0.91
N HIS A 136 4.93 -14.06 -0.61
CA HIS A 136 5.46 -14.96 -1.63
C HIS A 136 4.34 -15.80 -2.26
N THR A 137 4.59 -16.32 -3.47
CA THR A 137 3.59 -17.10 -4.21
C THR A 137 3.16 -18.37 -3.45
N ALA A 138 4.09 -19.03 -2.76
CA ALA A 138 3.78 -20.17 -1.89
C ALA A 138 2.79 -19.82 -0.76
N ALA A 139 2.89 -18.62 -0.16
CA ALA A 139 1.93 -18.17 0.86
C ALA A 139 0.53 -17.93 0.29
N LEU A 140 0.44 -17.38 -0.93
CA LEU A 140 -0.84 -17.19 -1.64
C LEU A 140 -1.50 -18.53 -1.97
N GLU A 141 -0.68 -19.55 -2.28
CA GLU A 141 -1.17 -20.90 -2.51
C GLU A 141 -1.73 -21.54 -1.23
N GLU A 142 -1.09 -21.33 -0.06
CA GLU A 142 -1.67 -21.78 1.22
C GLU A 142 -3.02 -21.10 1.50
N LEU A 143 -3.17 -19.80 1.22
CA LEU A 143 -4.46 -19.10 1.35
C LEU A 143 -5.51 -19.68 0.39
N ARG A 144 -5.12 -19.99 -0.84
CA ARG A 144 -5.98 -20.68 -1.82
C ARG A 144 -6.42 -22.05 -1.32
N MET A 145 -5.53 -22.79 -0.65
CA MET A 145 -5.84 -24.08 -0.06
C MET A 145 -6.83 -23.93 1.10
N LEU A 146 -6.67 -22.92 1.97
CA LEU A 146 -7.63 -22.63 3.04
C LEU A 146 -9.02 -22.29 2.49
N SER A 147 -9.10 -21.59 1.36
CA SER A 147 -10.37 -21.24 0.72
C SER A 147 -11.14 -22.47 0.18
N ASN A 148 -10.52 -23.65 0.10
CA ASN A 148 -11.19 -24.89 -0.30
C ASN A 148 -12.04 -25.50 0.80
N PHE A 149 -11.87 -25.09 2.05
CA PHE A 149 -12.63 -25.67 3.13
C PHE A 149 -14.11 -25.35 2.93
N GLN A 150 -14.89 -26.41 2.73
CA GLN A 150 -16.32 -26.35 2.45
C GLN A 150 -17.07 -27.42 3.25
N GLN A 151 -18.32 -27.14 3.60
CA GLN A 151 -19.22 -28.10 4.22
C GLN A 151 -20.46 -28.26 3.35
N GLY A 152 -20.51 -29.37 2.60
CA GLY A 152 -21.47 -29.51 1.50
C GLY A 152 -21.14 -28.51 0.39
N ASP A 153 -22.14 -27.73 -0.04
CA ASP A 153 -22.01 -26.73 -1.10
C ASP A 153 -21.66 -25.32 -0.56
N ARG A 154 -21.22 -25.21 0.70
CA ARG A 154 -20.92 -23.92 1.33
C ARG A 154 -19.45 -23.80 1.68
N ALA A 155 -18.78 -22.78 1.15
CA ALA A 155 -17.46 -22.39 1.60
C ALA A 155 -17.49 -21.99 3.09
N LEU A 156 -16.43 -22.33 3.81
CA LEU A 156 -16.30 -22.05 5.24
C LEU A 156 -15.49 -20.79 5.52
N LEU A 157 -14.78 -20.27 4.52
CA LEU A 157 -13.91 -19.11 4.64
C LEU A 157 -14.03 -18.23 3.39
N GLN A 158 -14.27 -16.94 3.61
CA GLN A 158 -14.16 -15.91 2.58
C GLN A 158 -12.97 -14.99 2.90
N SER A 159 -12.21 -14.59 1.88
CA SER A 159 -10.97 -13.83 2.09
C SER A 159 -10.93 -12.51 1.31
N PHE A 160 -10.51 -11.45 2.00
CA PHE A 160 -10.25 -10.12 1.44
C PHE A 160 -8.74 -9.90 1.34
N LEU A 161 -8.24 -9.65 0.14
CA LEU A 161 -6.83 -9.39 -0.15
C LEU A 161 -6.63 -7.91 -0.43
N LEU A 162 -5.95 -7.19 0.46
CA LEU A 162 -5.67 -5.76 0.33
C LEU A 162 -4.20 -5.57 -0.03
N GLY A 163 -3.95 -4.97 -1.19
CA GLY A 163 -2.61 -4.84 -1.73
C GLY A 163 -2.35 -3.51 -2.42
N GLN A 164 -1.10 -3.33 -2.79
CA GLN A 164 -0.64 -2.22 -3.63
C GLN A 164 -0.77 -2.57 -5.13
N PRO A 165 -0.64 -1.61 -6.06
CA PRO A 165 -0.78 -1.86 -7.49
C PRO A 165 0.16 -2.95 -8.03
N GLU A 166 1.35 -3.10 -7.46
CA GLU A 166 2.33 -4.14 -7.82
C GLU A 166 1.77 -5.55 -7.61
N PHE A 167 0.95 -5.75 -6.58
CA PHE A 167 0.26 -7.02 -6.39
C PHE A 167 -0.76 -7.27 -7.51
N ARG A 168 -1.45 -6.24 -8.00
CA ARG A 168 -2.39 -6.37 -9.12
C ARG A 168 -1.66 -6.87 -10.36
N ASP A 169 -0.49 -6.34 -10.65
CA ASP A 169 0.29 -6.71 -11.82
C ASP A 169 0.85 -8.13 -11.70
N LYS A 170 1.41 -8.47 -10.52
CA LYS A 170 1.84 -9.84 -10.20
C LYS A 170 0.66 -10.82 -10.34
N TRP A 171 -0.45 -10.53 -9.68
CA TRP A 171 -1.67 -11.34 -9.72
C TRP A 171 -2.21 -11.53 -11.14
N ALA A 172 -2.17 -10.50 -11.98
CA ALA A 172 -2.72 -10.56 -13.34
C ALA A 172 -1.88 -11.42 -14.30
N HIS A 173 -0.55 -11.44 -14.13
CA HIS A 173 0.37 -12.01 -15.13
C HIS A 173 1.11 -13.27 -14.68
N ASP A 174 1.21 -13.53 -13.38
CA ASP A 174 1.97 -14.68 -12.86
C ASP A 174 1.22 -16.00 -13.15
N PRO A 175 1.78 -16.93 -13.94
CA PRO A 175 1.14 -18.20 -14.23
C PRO A 175 0.88 -19.05 -12.98
N GLU A 176 1.72 -18.96 -11.95
CA GLU A 176 1.56 -19.74 -10.71
C GLU A 176 0.30 -19.35 -9.93
N LEU A 177 -0.23 -18.14 -10.17
CA LEU A 177 -1.43 -17.63 -9.51
C LEU A 177 -2.75 -17.91 -10.27
N GLU A 178 -2.71 -18.69 -11.35
CA GLU A 178 -3.91 -18.97 -12.16
C GLU A 178 -5.04 -19.61 -11.35
N GLN A 179 -4.70 -20.57 -10.47
CA GLN A 179 -5.70 -21.24 -9.63
C GLN A 179 -6.33 -20.30 -8.60
N LEU A 180 -5.57 -19.33 -8.08
CA LEU A 180 -6.08 -18.31 -7.18
C LEU A 180 -6.99 -17.34 -7.96
N ARG A 181 -6.58 -16.89 -9.16
CA ARG A 181 -7.35 -16.01 -10.04
C ARG A 181 -8.75 -16.54 -10.32
N GLN A 182 -8.88 -17.83 -10.59
CA GLN A 182 -10.17 -18.48 -10.85
C GLN A 182 -11.15 -18.44 -9.67
N ARG A 183 -10.66 -18.15 -8.45
CA ARG A 183 -11.47 -18.00 -7.24
C ARG A 183 -11.74 -16.57 -6.83
N VAL A 184 -11.24 -15.61 -7.60
CA VAL A 184 -11.49 -14.20 -7.33
C VAL A 184 -12.85 -13.84 -7.88
N ILE A 185 -13.75 -13.45 -6.98
CA ILE A 185 -15.13 -13.08 -7.31
C ILE A 185 -15.22 -11.62 -7.72
N ALA A 186 -14.45 -10.78 -7.05
CA ALA A 186 -14.46 -9.34 -7.28
C ALA A 186 -13.07 -8.76 -7.14
N THR A 187 -12.76 -7.78 -8.00
CA THR A 187 -11.58 -6.95 -7.88
C THR A 187 -11.99 -5.48 -7.95
N HIS A 188 -11.38 -4.65 -7.11
CA HIS A 188 -11.54 -3.21 -7.18
C HIS A 188 -10.20 -2.53 -6.98
N HIS A 189 -9.97 -1.45 -7.71
CA HIS A 189 -8.80 -0.61 -7.53
C HIS A 189 -9.27 0.76 -7.02
N LEU A 190 -8.90 1.07 -5.78
CA LEU A 190 -9.22 2.32 -5.11
C LEU A 190 -8.34 3.43 -5.67
N GLN A 191 -8.94 4.21 -6.57
CA GLN A 191 -8.33 5.39 -7.18
C GLN A 191 -8.18 6.51 -6.14
N PRO A 192 -7.17 7.39 -6.28
CA PRO A 192 -7.12 8.65 -5.53
C PRO A 192 -8.38 9.50 -5.74
N MET A 193 -8.62 10.44 -4.82
CA MET A 193 -9.75 11.35 -4.93
C MET A 193 -9.54 12.35 -6.06
N THR A 194 -10.63 12.77 -6.69
CA THR A 194 -10.62 13.89 -7.65
C THR A 194 -10.47 15.23 -6.92
N LEU A 195 -10.24 16.33 -7.66
CA LEU A 195 -10.19 17.67 -7.08
C LEU A 195 -11.49 18.04 -6.32
N PRO A 196 -12.71 17.83 -6.86
CA PRO A 196 -13.94 18.08 -6.11
C PRO A 196 -14.03 17.24 -4.83
N GLU A 197 -13.70 15.95 -4.91
CA GLU A 197 -13.70 15.07 -3.73
C GLU A 197 -12.64 15.46 -2.70
N THR A 198 -11.52 16.03 -3.13
CA THR A 198 -10.46 16.53 -2.24
C THR A 198 -10.95 17.70 -1.41
N LYS A 199 -11.67 18.64 -2.03
CA LYS A 199 -12.32 19.75 -1.32
C LYS A 199 -13.34 19.22 -0.31
N GLU A 200 -14.26 18.37 -0.77
CA GLU A 200 -15.29 17.78 0.10
C GLU A 200 -14.69 16.99 1.26
N TYR A 201 -13.57 16.27 1.04
CA TYR A 201 -12.85 15.53 2.06
C TYR A 201 -12.29 16.43 3.16
N ILE A 202 -11.65 17.55 2.78
CA ILE A 202 -11.06 18.52 3.70
C ILE A 202 -12.15 19.16 4.55
N GLU A 203 -13.20 19.66 3.91
CA GLU A 203 -14.35 20.30 4.57
C GLU A 203 -15.08 19.31 5.48
N HIS A 204 -15.28 18.07 5.03
CA HIS A 204 -15.88 17.02 5.85
C HIS A 204 -15.09 16.77 7.13
N ARG A 205 -13.78 16.54 7.06
CA ARG A 205 -12.96 16.29 8.25
C ARG A 205 -12.95 17.48 9.21
N LEU A 206 -12.91 18.70 8.67
CA LEU A 206 -12.98 19.94 9.46
C LEU A 206 -14.34 20.09 10.15
N SER A 207 -15.45 19.80 9.45
CA SER A 207 -16.80 19.91 10.01
C SER A 207 -17.01 19.01 11.24
N LEU A 208 -16.40 17.82 11.24
CA LEU A 208 -16.47 16.87 12.35
C LEU A 208 -15.81 17.35 13.65
N VAL A 209 -14.92 18.34 13.55
CA VAL A 209 -14.25 18.97 14.70
C VAL A 209 -14.75 20.39 14.97
N GLY A 210 -15.92 20.74 14.43
CA GLY A 210 -16.61 22.01 14.73
C GLY A 210 -16.08 23.21 13.95
N TRP A 211 -15.50 23.00 12.77
CA TRP A 211 -15.07 24.07 11.86
C TRP A 211 -16.24 25.00 11.48
N LYS A 212 -15.96 26.30 11.48
CA LYS A 212 -16.90 27.38 11.15
C LYS A 212 -16.27 28.34 10.14
N ASP A 213 -15.78 27.76 9.05
CA ASP A 213 -15.09 28.51 7.97
C ASP A 213 -13.83 29.27 8.44
N ASP A 214 -13.20 28.82 9.54
CA ASP A 214 -11.95 29.37 10.08
C ASP A 214 -10.92 28.26 10.36
N PRO A 215 -9.79 28.20 9.63
CA PRO A 215 -9.45 29.13 8.55
C PRO A 215 -10.33 28.86 7.31
N LEU A 216 -10.55 29.91 6.52
CA LEU A 216 -11.19 29.80 5.21
C LEU A 216 -10.17 29.27 4.20
N PHE A 217 -10.51 28.20 3.48
CA PHE A 217 -9.70 27.70 2.37
C PHE A 217 -10.24 28.26 1.05
N THR A 218 -9.38 28.91 0.28
CA THR A 218 -9.76 29.46 -1.04
C THR A 218 -9.70 28.37 -2.12
N GLU A 219 -10.33 28.62 -3.27
CA GLU A 219 -10.33 27.66 -4.39
C GLU A 219 -8.92 27.34 -4.90
N ASP A 220 -8.03 28.34 -4.99
CA ASP A 220 -6.64 28.14 -5.37
C ASP A 220 -5.85 27.34 -4.33
N ALA A 221 -6.22 27.41 -3.04
CA ALA A 221 -5.64 26.53 -2.02
C ALA A 221 -6.01 25.06 -2.28
N TYR A 222 -7.28 24.77 -2.56
CA TYR A 222 -7.72 23.41 -2.87
C TYR A 222 -7.03 22.85 -4.13
N GLU A 223 -6.86 23.68 -5.17
CA GLU A 223 -6.13 23.28 -6.37
C GLU A 223 -4.67 22.93 -6.08
N GLU A 224 -3.96 23.76 -5.31
CA GLU A 224 -2.55 23.52 -4.96
C GLU A 224 -2.39 22.32 -4.02
N ILE A 225 -3.30 22.15 -3.06
CA ILE A 225 -3.36 20.96 -2.21
C ILE A 225 -3.55 19.71 -3.06
N PHE A 226 -4.48 19.73 -4.01
CA PHE A 226 -4.72 18.60 -4.90
C PHE A 226 -3.50 18.30 -5.78
N LYS A 227 -2.90 19.31 -6.42
CA LYS A 227 -1.67 19.16 -7.23
C LYS A 227 -0.52 18.53 -6.43
N PHE A 228 -0.33 18.94 -5.18
CA PHE A 228 0.74 18.40 -4.36
C PHE A 228 0.45 16.99 -3.82
N THR A 229 -0.82 16.61 -3.66
CA THR A 229 -1.18 15.36 -2.99
C THR A 229 -1.66 14.27 -3.94
N ASP A 230 -1.97 14.63 -5.19
CA ASP A 230 -2.63 13.80 -6.19
C ASP A 230 -3.95 13.18 -5.65
N GLY A 231 -4.61 13.86 -4.70
CA GLY A 231 -5.83 13.38 -4.07
C GLY A 231 -5.66 12.16 -3.16
N VAL A 232 -4.42 11.80 -2.78
CA VAL A 232 -4.15 10.67 -1.88
C VAL A 232 -4.45 11.06 -0.43
N PRO A 233 -5.38 10.38 0.28
CA PRO A 233 -5.81 10.74 1.65
C PRO A 233 -4.66 10.91 2.65
N ARG A 234 -3.66 10.03 2.64
CA ARG A 234 -2.51 10.16 3.56
C ARG A 234 -1.68 11.42 3.31
N ARG A 235 -1.45 11.79 2.04
CA ARG A 235 -0.74 13.02 1.66
C ARG A 235 -1.56 14.25 2.03
N LEU A 236 -2.86 14.22 1.77
CA LEU A 236 -3.81 15.26 2.19
C LEU A 236 -3.77 15.51 3.69
N ASN A 237 -3.86 14.44 4.49
CA ASN A 237 -3.83 14.56 5.95
C ASN A 237 -2.51 15.15 6.47
N THR A 238 -1.40 14.75 5.86
CA THR A 238 -0.07 15.26 6.21
C THR A 238 0.03 16.75 5.88
N LEU A 239 -0.32 17.15 4.66
CA LEU A 239 -0.24 18.53 4.21
C LEU A 239 -1.21 19.43 5.02
N CYS A 240 -2.48 19.04 5.15
CA CYS A 240 -3.48 19.86 5.84
C CYS A 240 -3.16 20.02 7.34
N SER A 241 -2.62 18.98 8.00
CA SER A 241 -2.13 19.12 9.37
C SER A 241 -1.03 20.19 9.51
N ARG A 242 -0.14 20.27 8.52
CA ARG A 242 0.94 21.26 8.48
C ARG A 242 0.43 22.65 8.13
N LEU A 243 -0.52 22.75 7.19
CA LEU A 243 -1.17 24.01 6.84
C LEU A 243 -1.89 24.64 8.03
N LEU A 244 -2.66 23.86 8.79
CA LEU A 244 -3.33 24.37 9.99
C LEU A 244 -2.31 24.82 11.04
N LEU A 245 -1.20 24.10 11.21
CA LEU A 245 -0.15 24.50 12.13
C LEU A 245 0.53 25.80 11.67
N PHE A 246 0.89 25.90 10.39
CA PHE A 246 1.50 27.08 9.79
C PHE A 246 0.59 28.30 9.92
N GLY A 247 -0.68 28.18 9.51
CA GLY A 247 -1.64 29.27 9.64
C GLY A 247 -1.84 29.72 11.09
N ALA A 248 -1.80 28.81 12.07
CA ALA A 248 -1.87 29.20 13.47
C ALA A 248 -0.60 29.88 14.01
N ILE A 249 0.57 29.62 13.41
CA ILE A 249 1.83 30.29 13.77
C ILE A 249 1.90 31.69 13.14
N GLU A 250 1.46 31.81 11.89
CA GLU A 250 1.41 33.07 11.13
C GLU A 250 0.11 33.86 11.38
N GLU A 251 -0.74 33.39 12.30
CA GLU A 251 -2.03 33.98 12.66
C GLU A 251 -2.97 34.23 11.46
N LEU A 252 -2.96 33.32 10.49
CA LEU A 252 -3.78 33.37 9.28
C LEU A 252 -5.17 32.80 9.54
N HIS A 253 -6.21 33.55 9.15
CA HIS A 253 -7.60 33.07 9.11
C HIS A 253 -8.06 32.71 7.69
N GLU A 254 -7.19 32.88 6.70
CA GLU A 254 -7.41 32.48 5.31
C GLU A 254 -6.18 31.72 4.82
N ILE A 255 -6.39 30.54 4.25
CA ILE A 255 -5.36 29.71 3.63
C ILE A 255 -5.59 29.76 2.13
N ASN A 256 -4.67 30.41 1.42
CA ASN A 256 -4.66 30.53 -0.03
C ASN A 256 -3.57 29.67 -0.68
N GLY A 257 -3.53 29.64 -2.02
CA GLY A 257 -2.55 28.84 -2.76
C GLY A 257 -1.10 29.22 -2.50
N ALA A 258 -0.81 30.47 -2.10
CA ALA A 258 0.54 30.89 -1.73
C ALA A 258 0.98 30.25 -0.41
N ALA A 259 0.13 30.30 0.62
CA ALA A 259 0.39 29.62 1.90
C ALA A 259 0.58 28.11 1.72
N VAL A 260 -0.16 27.49 0.79
CA VAL A 260 0.03 26.07 0.44
C VAL A 260 1.42 25.83 -0.14
N LYS A 261 1.88 26.65 -1.09
CA LYS A 261 3.20 26.52 -1.71
C LYS A 261 4.33 26.69 -0.71
N ASP A 262 4.22 27.64 0.22
CA ASP A 262 5.23 27.87 1.26
C ASP A 262 5.42 26.62 2.14
N VAL A 263 4.31 26.02 2.59
CA VAL A 263 4.35 24.78 3.38
C VAL A 263 4.86 23.59 2.57
N VAL A 264 4.52 23.50 1.28
CA VAL A 264 5.03 22.46 0.37
C VAL A 264 6.55 22.56 0.24
N ILE A 265 7.09 23.77 0.02
CA ILE A 265 8.53 24.01 -0.08
C ILE A 265 9.24 23.56 1.20
N ASP A 266 8.67 23.86 2.37
CA ASP A 266 9.27 23.46 3.65
C ASP A 266 9.21 21.95 3.89
N LEU A 267 8.11 21.28 3.48
CA LEU A 267 8.01 19.82 3.51
C LEU A 267 9.06 19.13 2.62
N GLU A 268 9.33 19.67 1.44
CA GLU A 268 10.35 19.14 0.53
C GLU A 268 11.77 19.29 1.12
N LYS A 269 12.06 20.43 1.78
CA LYS A 269 13.33 20.63 2.49
C LYS A 269 13.51 19.65 3.64
N ASP A 270 12.47 19.42 4.45
CA ASP A 270 12.50 18.48 5.56
C ASP A 270 12.78 17.05 5.07
N ASN A 271 12.13 16.62 3.98
CA ASN A 271 12.35 15.31 3.38
C ASN A 271 13.77 15.17 2.82
N ALA A 272 14.31 16.21 2.17
CA ALA A 272 15.69 16.21 1.68
C ALA A 272 16.73 16.18 2.83
N ALA A 273 16.45 16.86 3.94
CA ALA A 273 17.26 16.83 5.15
C ALA A 273 17.22 15.45 5.83
N ALA A 274 16.05 14.80 5.89
CA ALA A 274 15.88 13.46 6.43
C ALA A 274 16.67 12.42 5.60
N ALA A 275 16.51 12.42 4.27
CA ALA A 275 17.24 11.53 3.37
C ALA A 275 18.76 11.70 3.47
N SER A 276 19.24 12.93 3.66
CA SER A 276 20.67 13.21 3.85
C SER A 276 21.20 12.87 5.25
N SER A 277 20.32 12.79 6.27
CA SER A 277 20.67 12.36 7.63
C SER A 277 20.70 10.83 7.79
N GLU A 278 19.82 10.10 7.10
CA GLU A 278 19.83 8.63 7.07
C GLU A 278 21.08 8.09 6.36
N MET A 279 21.56 8.79 5.32
CA MET A 279 22.86 8.51 4.69
C MET A 279 24.08 8.77 5.59
N LYS A 280 23.93 9.53 6.70
CA LYS A 280 25.03 9.83 7.64
C LYS A 280 25.07 8.92 8.87
N ASN A 281 24.00 8.19 9.18
CA ASN A 281 23.88 7.33 10.36
C ASN A 281 23.91 5.82 10.05
N ALA A 282 24.19 5.43 8.81
CA ALA A 282 24.54 4.04 8.50
C ALA A 282 25.87 3.67 9.21
N PRO A 283 26.03 2.47 9.78
CA PRO A 283 27.27 2.08 10.45
C PRO A 283 28.46 2.19 9.48
N GLU A 284 29.54 2.87 9.90
CA GLU A 284 30.80 3.06 9.16
C GLU A 284 31.62 1.76 8.99
N ALA A 285 31.02 0.72 8.44
CA ALA A 285 31.74 -0.41 7.86
C ALA A 285 31.29 -0.54 6.40
N GLU A 286 32.25 -0.35 5.49
CA GLU A 286 32.12 -0.40 4.01
C GLU A 286 31.66 0.87 3.27
N VAL A 287 32.26 2.03 3.54
CA VAL A 287 32.41 3.03 2.46
C VAL A 287 33.78 3.71 2.55
N THR A 288 34.77 3.12 1.87
CA THR A 288 35.90 3.91 1.38
C THR A 288 36.13 3.56 -0.08
N ARG A 289 36.05 4.60 -0.92
CA ARG A 289 36.13 4.59 -2.40
C ARG A 289 34.77 4.22 -2.99
N ILE A 290 33.94 5.19 -3.37
CA ILE A 290 34.18 6.06 -4.52
C ILE A 290 33.59 7.44 -4.22
N ARG A 291 34.47 8.44 -4.10
CA ARG A 291 34.11 9.86 -4.13
C ARG A 291 34.51 10.41 -5.49
N ARG A 292 33.53 10.90 -6.24
CA ARG A 292 33.55 12.04 -7.17
C ARG A 292 32.26 11.96 -7.99
N GLU A 293 31.19 12.60 -7.52
CA GLU A 293 30.84 13.98 -7.87
C GLU A 293 30.52 14.14 -9.36
N ASN A 294 29.23 14.05 -9.65
CA ASN A 294 28.38 14.87 -10.53
C ASN A 294 27.13 14.01 -10.76
N GLY A 295 25.94 14.30 -10.24
CA GLY A 295 25.27 15.60 -10.25
C GLY A 295 24.13 15.50 -11.26
N GLN A 296 22.88 15.65 -10.78
CA GLN A 296 21.63 15.87 -11.51
C GLN A 296 21.00 14.65 -12.19
N SER A 297 19.68 14.51 -12.38
CA SER A 297 18.43 15.10 -11.87
C SER A 297 17.31 14.45 -12.71
N ALA A 298 16.10 14.39 -12.15
CA ALA A 298 14.79 14.51 -12.81
C ALA A 298 14.30 13.42 -13.81
N GLU A 299 13.26 12.71 -13.32
CA GLU A 299 11.89 12.61 -13.87
C GLU A 299 11.60 12.62 -15.39
N LYS A 300 10.73 11.66 -15.74
CA LYS A 300 9.57 11.74 -16.64
C LYS A 300 9.77 12.31 -18.06
N THR A 301 9.59 11.41 -19.03
CA THR A 301 9.00 11.69 -20.36
C THR A 301 7.72 12.53 -20.18
N PRO A 302 7.44 13.56 -21.02
CA PRO A 302 6.79 13.25 -22.31
C PRO A 302 6.96 14.29 -23.47
N VAL A 303 6.49 13.87 -24.64
CA VAL A 303 6.15 14.63 -25.88
C VAL A 303 7.32 15.10 -26.75
N LEU A 304 7.30 14.61 -28.00
CA LEU A 304 8.35 14.71 -29.01
C LEU A 304 8.29 16.03 -29.78
N ASP A 305 9.19 16.95 -29.43
CA ASP A 305 9.63 18.02 -30.33
C ASP A 305 10.82 17.52 -31.17
N SER A 306 10.99 18.00 -32.41
CA SER A 306 12.01 17.51 -33.34
C SER A 306 13.47 17.63 -32.85
N GLU A 307 13.74 18.48 -31.85
CA GLU A 307 15.03 18.56 -31.13
C GLU A 307 15.27 17.38 -30.18
N SER A 308 14.20 16.75 -29.66
CA SER A 308 14.29 15.63 -28.72
C SER A 308 14.72 14.30 -29.35
N LEU A 309 14.59 14.14 -30.67
CA LEU A 309 14.97 12.92 -31.40
C LEU A 309 16.47 12.74 -31.58
N GLU A 310 17.22 13.84 -31.73
CA GLU A 310 18.69 13.82 -31.78
C GLU A 310 19.26 13.47 -30.40
N ASP A 311 18.69 14.04 -29.33
CA ASP A 311 19.12 13.78 -27.95
C ASP A 311 18.76 12.35 -27.49
N LEU A 312 17.62 11.82 -27.95
CA LEU A 312 17.23 10.43 -27.73
C LEU A 312 18.15 9.46 -28.50
N LYS A 313 18.57 9.79 -29.73
CA LYS A 313 19.56 9.00 -30.49
C LYS A 313 20.93 9.00 -29.82
N ALA A 314 21.38 10.13 -29.29
CA ALA A 314 22.63 10.22 -28.55
C ALA A 314 22.59 9.40 -27.25
N ARG A 315 21.48 9.45 -26.50
CA ARG A 315 21.26 8.60 -25.32
C ARG A 315 21.18 7.11 -25.66
N LEU A 316 20.55 6.74 -26.77
CA LEU A 316 20.51 5.36 -27.27
C LEU A 316 21.89 4.83 -27.66
N GLN A 317 22.71 5.63 -28.35
CA GLN A 317 24.09 5.23 -28.66
C GLN A 317 24.94 5.05 -27.41
N LEU A 318 24.78 5.92 -26.41
CA LEU A 318 25.44 5.77 -25.11
C LEU A 318 25.00 4.52 -24.36
N LEU A 319 23.70 4.20 -24.37
CA LEU A 319 23.16 2.98 -23.76
C LEU A 319 23.61 1.72 -24.50
N GLU A 320 23.63 1.72 -25.83
CA GLU A 320 24.16 0.60 -26.63
C GLU A 320 25.65 0.38 -26.33
N GLN A 321 26.42 1.45 -26.16
CA GLN A 321 27.83 1.36 -25.79
C GLN A 321 28.00 0.81 -24.37
N TYR A 322 27.12 1.20 -23.43
CA TYR A 322 27.13 0.69 -22.05
C TYR A 322 26.74 -0.79 -21.96
N VAL A 323 25.71 -1.21 -22.71
CA VAL A 323 25.30 -2.61 -22.79
C VAL A 323 26.41 -3.45 -23.40
N LYS A 324 27.12 -2.96 -24.43
CA LYS A 324 28.28 -3.65 -25.00
C LYS A 324 29.40 -3.85 -23.98
N VAL A 325 29.69 -2.82 -23.19
CA VAL A 325 30.71 -2.89 -22.13
C VAL A 325 30.27 -3.86 -21.02
N HIS A 326 29.00 -3.88 -20.64
CA HIS A 326 28.48 -4.84 -19.67
C HIS A 326 28.48 -6.28 -20.19
N ASP A 327 28.12 -6.50 -21.46
CA ASP A 327 28.20 -7.83 -22.08
C ASP A 327 29.64 -8.34 -22.15
N ASP A 328 30.61 -7.48 -22.47
CA ASP A 328 32.02 -7.84 -22.46
C ASP A 328 32.54 -8.10 -21.03
N THR A 329 32.02 -7.37 -20.04
CA THR A 329 32.37 -7.58 -18.63
C THR A 329 31.78 -8.88 -18.08
N ILE A 330 30.54 -9.21 -18.45
CA ILE A 330 29.87 -10.46 -18.09
C ILE A 330 30.56 -11.64 -18.80
N LYS A 331 30.94 -11.50 -20.07
CA LYS A 331 31.73 -12.52 -20.78
C LYS A 331 33.08 -12.75 -20.14
N ASN A 332 33.81 -11.69 -19.77
CA ASN A 332 35.08 -11.82 -19.06
C ASN A 332 34.89 -12.46 -17.67
N ALA A 333 33.82 -12.13 -16.94
CA ALA A 333 33.52 -12.76 -15.65
C ALA A 333 33.16 -14.25 -15.80
N LEU A 334 32.42 -14.61 -16.85
CA LEU A 334 32.08 -15.99 -17.19
C LEU A 334 33.31 -16.78 -17.66
N ASP A 335 34.23 -16.17 -18.41
CA ASP A 335 35.49 -16.80 -18.81
C ASP A 335 36.41 -17.04 -17.61
N ILE A 336 36.51 -16.08 -16.69
CA ILE A 336 37.25 -16.24 -15.42
C ILE A 336 36.64 -17.37 -14.56
N ALA A 337 35.31 -17.43 -14.47
CA ALA A 337 34.62 -18.49 -13.74
C ALA A 337 34.78 -19.87 -14.41
N SER A 338 34.80 -19.92 -15.75
CA SER A 338 35.02 -21.12 -16.55
C SER A 338 36.45 -21.66 -16.39
N ASP A 339 37.45 -20.78 -16.38
CA ASP A 339 38.85 -21.16 -16.16
C ASP A 339 39.11 -21.63 -14.73
N TRP A 340 38.43 -21.03 -13.74
CA TRP A 340 38.47 -21.48 -12.35
C TRP A 340 37.84 -22.88 -12.17
N LEU A 341 36.72 -23.15 -12.85
CA LEU A 341 36.08 -24.48 -12.85
C LEU A 341 36.95 -25.55 -13.51
N LYS A 342 37.67 -25.21 -14.60
CA LYS A 342 38.60 -26.15 -15.24
C LYS A 342 39.79 -26.49 -14.34
N GLN A 343 40.40 -25.50 -13.67
CA GLN A 343 41.50 -25.75 -12.73
C GLN A 343 41.09 -26.60 -11.52
N ASN A 344 39.89 -26.39 -10.98
CA ASN A 344 39.39 -27.19 -9.85
C ASN A 344 38.88 -28.59 -10.24
N SER A 345 38.61 -28.84 -11.53
CA SER A 345 38.27 -30.18 -12.03
C SER A 345 39.48 -31.08 -12.25
N SER A 346 40.67 -30.50 -12.45
CA SER A 346 41.94 -31.25 -12.63
C SER A 346 42.61 -31.69 -11.33
N GLU A 347 42.17 -31.22 -10.16
CA GLU A 347 42.72 -31.64 -8.85
C GLU A 347 41.97 -32.82 -8.22
N LYS A 348 40.93 -33.35 -8.87
CA LYS A 348 40.10 -34.46 -8.37
C LYS A 348 40.16 -35.75 -9.20
N SER A 349 41.11 -35.89 -10.13
CA SER A 349 41.27 -37.11 -10.94
C SER A 349 42.62 -37.78 -10.79
#